data_AF-A0A353GF22-F1
#
_entry.id   AF-A0A353GF22-F1
#
_cell.length_a   1.000
_cell.length_b   1.000
_cell.length_c   1.000
_cell.angle_alpha   90.00
_cell.angle_beta   90.00
_cell.angle_gamma   90.00
#
_symmetry.space_group_name_H-M   'P 1'
#
loop_
_entity.id
_entity.type
_entity.pdbx_description
1 polymer ?
#
loop_
_entity_poly.entity_id
_entity_poly.type
_entity_poly.pdbx_seq_one_letter_code
_entity_poly.pdbx_strand_id
1 'polypeptide(L)'
;MSSRKTAIAQIAKVKPLNTNVDYTNEKIDEVFGKYVFSERIMQERLPKKVFAQMRKTLCGGQPLDPSIADIVANAMKDWAIENGATHYAHWFQPMTGLTAQKHDAFVEPTSDGMAICE
;
A
#
# COMPACT_ATOMS: atom_id res chain seq x y z
N MET A 1 -39.93 13.16 17.87
CA MET A 1 -39.16 14.25 17.23
C MET A 1 -38.87 13.85 15.79
N SER A 2 -38.89 14.79 14.83
CA SER A 2 -38.55 14.50 13.42
C SER A 2 -37.11 14.01 13.30
N SER A 3 -36.87 13.00 12.45
CA SER A 3 -35.55 12.43 12.15
C SER A 3 -34.50 13.48 11.81
N ARG A 4 -34.90 14.56 11.12
CA ARG A 4 -34.03 15.70 10.80
C ARG A 4 -33.51 16.42 12.04
N LYS A 5 -34.36 16.64 13.05
CA LYS A 5 -33.96 17.34 14.29
C LYS A 5 -32.98 16.50 15.10
N THR A 6 -33.16 15.18 15.10
CA THR A 6 -32.23 14.24 15.74
C THR A 6 -30.86 14.24 15.05
N ALA A 7 -30.82 14.21 13.70
CA ALA A 7 -29.57 14.24 12.94
C ALA A 7 -28.77 15.53 13.17
N ILE A 8 -29.42 16.69 13.19
CA ILE A 8 -28.76 17.98 13.47
C ILE A 8 -28.16 18.00 14.88
N ALA A 9 -28.90 17.48 15.87
CA ALA A 9 -28.42 17.40 17.25
C ALA A 9 -27.24 16.42 17.41
N GLN A 10 -27.15 15.38 16.56
CA GLN A 10 -26.02 14.46 16.54
C GLN A 10 -24.78 15.10 15.92
N ILE A 11 -24.89 15.77 14.77
CA ILE A 11 -23.77 16.46 14.10
C ILE A 11 -23.15 17.50 15.02
N ALA A 12 -23.96 18.28 15.73
CA ALA A 12 -23.48 19.31 16.66
C ALA A 12 -22.65 18.75 17.83
N LYS A 13 -22.73 17.44 18.10
CA LYS A 13 -21.98 16.76 19.18
C LYS A 13 -20.77 15.98 18.67
N VAL A 14 -20.57 15.88 17.36
CA VAL A 14 -19.43 15.15 16.78
C VAL A 14 -18.15 15.93 17.11
N LYS A 15 -17.26 15.32 17.89
CA LYS A 15 -15.90 15.80 18.04
C LYS A 15 -15.12 15.46 16.76
N PRO A 16 -14.25 16.35 16.26
CA PRO A 16 -13.38 16.01 15.15
C PRO A 16 -12.59 14.76 15.52
N LEU A 17 -12.47 13.84 14.56
CA LEU A 17 -11.64 12.66 14.73
C LEU A 17 -10.21 13.14 15.01
N ASN A 18 -9.60 12.62 16.07
CA ASN A 18 -8.20 12.88 16.32
C ASN A 18 -7.42 12.19 15.20
N THR A 19 -6.77 12.96 14.33
CA THR A 19 -5.91 12.38 13.31
C THR A 19 -4.69 11.79 14.01
N ASN A 20 -4.25 10.60 13.59
CA ASN A 20 -3.04 9.97 14.13
C ASN A 20 -1.73 10.69 13.74
N VAL A 21 -1.83 11.85 13.08
CA VAL A 21 -0.69 12.65 12.61
C VAL A 21 -0.83 14.05 13.18
N ASP A 22 0.20 14.47 13.90
CA ASP A 22 0.36 15.82 14.38
C ASP A 22 1.20 16.64 13.39
N TYR A 23 0.51 17.32 12.48
CA TYR A 23 1.13 18.16 11.45
C TYR A 23 1.89 19.39 12.00
N THR A 24 1.84 19.65 13.31
CA THR A 24 2.58 20.76 13.94
C THR A 24 3.93 20.34 14.52
N ASN A 25 4.06 19.08 14.93
CA ASN A 25 5.26 18.56 15.61
C ASN A 25 6.01 17.50 14.80
N GLU A 26 5.33 16.77 13.90
CA GLU A 26 5.96 15.79 13.01
C GLU A 26 6.57 16.48 11.79
N LYS A 27 7.77 16.03 11.39
CA LYS A 27 8.39 16.58 10.19
C LYS A 27 7.74 16.00 8.93
N ILE A 28 7.62 16.84 7.90
CA ILE A 28 6.94 16.48 6.65
C ILE A 28 7.60 15.28 5.97
N ASP A 29 8.91 15.13 6.05
CA ASP A 29 9.67 14.00 5.49
C ASP A 29 9.38 12.67 6.18
N GLU A 30 8.92 12.68 7.43
CA GLU A 30 8.54 11.48 8.18
C GLU A 30 7.10 11.03 7.86
N VAL A 31 6.25 11.97 7.41
CA VAL A 31 4.83 11.72 7.11
C VAL A 31 4.62 11.47 5.61
N PHE A 32 5.24 12.28 4.76
CA PHE A 32 5.04 12.25 3.32
C PHE A 32 5.68 11.00 2.71
N GLY A 33 4.89 10.23 1.96
CA GLY A 33 5.39 9.02 1.29
C GLY A 33 5.81 7.89 2.23
N LYS A 34 5.49 7.97 3.53
CA LYS A 34 5.81 6.95 4.54
C LYS A 34 5.40 5.54 4.11
N TYR A 35 4.20 5.42 3.53
CA TYR A 35 3.63 4.16 3.04
C TYR A 35 3.69 4.05 1.52
N VAL A 36 4.79 4.51 0.91
CA VAL A 36 5.03 4.39 -0.53
C VAL A 36 6.35 3.67 -0.78
N PHE A 37 6.30 2.55 -1.51
CA PHE A 37 7.49 1.84 -1.99
C PHE A 37 8.19 2.63 -3.11
N SER A 38 8.82 3.73 -2.72
CA SER A 38 9.44 4.72 -3.61
C SER A 38 10.78 4.26 -4.21
N GLU A 39 11.31 5.00 -5.18
CA GLU A 39 12.64 4.73 -5.76
C GLU A 39 13.76 4.66 -4.73
N ARG A 40 13.70 5.48 -3.66
CA ARG A 40 14.66 5.44 -2.55
C ARG A 40 14.61 4.09 -1.85
N ILE A 41 13.41 3.61 -1.51
CA ILE A 41 13.22 2.33 -0.83
C ILE A 41 13.61 1.17 -1.75
N MET A 42 13.26 1.25 -3.04
CA MET A 42 13.70 0.30 -4.05
C MET A 42 15.22 0.22 -4.13
N GLN A 43 15.93 1.36 -4.08
CA GLN A 43 17.39 1.38 -4.12
C GLN A 43 18.03 0.76 -2.85
N GLU A 44 17.39 0.92 -1.70
CA GLU A 44 17.83 0.36 -0.42
C GLU A 44 17.58 -1.17 -0.34
N ARG A 45 16.48 -1.65 -0.91
CA ARG A 45 16.02 -3.05 -0.77
C ARG A 45 16.40 -3.95 -1.94
N LEU A 46 16.48 -3.43 -3.16
CA LEU A 46 16.73 -4.25 -4.35
C LEU A 46 18.22 -4.40 -4.66
N PRO A 47 18.65 -5.56 -5.19
CA PRO A 47 19.99 -5.70 -5.73
C PRO A 47 20.29 -4.66 -6.81
N LYS A 48 21.52 -4.13 -6.84
CA LYS A 48 21.94 -3.05 -7.76
C LYS A 48 21.56 -3.30 -9.23
N LYS A 49 21.68 -4.54 -9.70
CA LYS A 49 21.32 -4.93 -11.08
C LYS A 49 19.81 -4.87 -11.31
N VAL A 50 19.02 -5.38 -10.36
CA VAL A 50 17.55 -5.39 -10.41
C VAL A 50 17.01 -3.97 -10.36
N PHE A 51 17.51 -3.13 -9.44
CA PHE A 51 17.14 -1.72 -9.37
C PHE A 51 17.43 -0.98 -10.69
N ALA A 52 18.61 -1.22 -11.28
CA ALA A 52 18.98 -0.60 -12.55
C ALA A 52 18.06 -1.03 -13.72
N GLN A 53 17.62 -2.29 -13.76
CA GLN A 53 16.65 -2.78 -14.74
C GLN A 53 15.26 -2.17 -14.48
N MET A 54 14.79 -2.17 -13.23
CA MET A 54 13.50 -1.57 -12.87
C MET A 54 13.44 -0.08 -13.22
N ARG A 55 14.53 0.65 -13.00
CA ARG A 55 14.62 2.08 -13.36
C ARG A 55 14.51 2.32 -14.88
N LYS A 56 15.00 1.40 -15.71
CA LYS A 56 14.82 1.49 -17.17
C LYS A 56 13.35 1.30 -17.58
N THR A 57 12.64 0.40 -16.91
CA THR A 57 11.19 0.23 -17.09
C THR A 57 10.44 1.49 -16.69
N LEU A 58 10.73 2.05 -15.51
CA LEU A 58 10.04 3.23 -14.95
C LEU A 58 10.30 4.51 -15.77
N CYS A 59 11.57 4.83 -16.07
CA CYS A 59 11.92 6.08 -16.75
C CYS A 59 11.95 5.96 -18.28
N GLY A 60 12.22 4.75 -18.79
CA GLY A 60 12.42 4.51 -20.22
C GLY A 60 11.20 3.91 -20.93
N GLY A 61 10.13 3.58 -20.20
CA GLY A 61 8.91 2.99 -20.78
C GLY A 61 9.14 1.59 -21.38
N GLN A 62 10.23 0.92 -21.01
CA GLN A 62 10.51 -0.43 -21.46
C GLN A 62 9.58 -1.43 -20.75
N PRO A 63 9.23 -2.57 -21.38
CA PRO A 63 8.51 -3.63 -20.69
C PRO A 63 9.27 -4.14 -19.45
N LEU A 64 8.54 -4.53 -18.41
CA LEU A 64 9.14 -5.18 -17.24
C LEU A 64 9.71 -6.54 -17.64
N ASP A 65 10.98 -6.77 -17.31
CA ASP A 65 11.64 -8.06 -17.52
C ASP A 65 11.08 -9.08 -16.49
N PRO A 66 10.43 -10.17 -16.94
CA PRO A 66 9.87 -11.17 -16.02
C PRO A 66 10.90 -11.77 -15.07
N SER A 67 12.19 -11.83 -15.46
CA SER A 67 13.25 -12.40 -14.63
C SER A 67 13.53 -11.61 -13.35
N ILE A 68 13.14 -10.34 -13.30
CA ILE A 68 13.29 -9.51 -12.09
C ILE A 68 11.98 -9.34 -11.31
N ALA A 69 10.85 -9.77 -11.89
CA ALA A 69 9.53 -9.51 -11.32
C ALA A 69 9.38 -10.13 -9.93
N ASP A 70 9.76 -11.41 -9.77
CA ASP A 70 9.65 -12.12 -8.50
C ASP A 70 10.55 -11.51 -7.40
N ILE A 71 11.73 -11.01 -7.78
CA ILE A 71 12.65 -10.35 -6.85
C ILE A 71 12.05 -9.04 -6.35
N VAL A 72 11.45 -8.26 -7.26
CA VAL A 72 10.78 -7.00 -6.92
C VAL A 72 9.53 -7.26 -6.08
N ALA A 73 8.72 -8.26 -6.43
CA ALA A 73 7.52 -8.63 -5.70
C ALA A 73 7.84 -9.05 -4.25
N ASN A 74 8.84 -9.90 -4.06
CA ASN A 74 9.28 -10.31 -2.72
C ASN A 74 9.77 -9.11 -1.89
N ALA A 75 10.63 -8.26 -2.46
CA ALA A 75 11.12 -7.07 -1.74
C ALA A 75 9.98 -6.08 -1.37
N MET A 76 8.98 -5.95 -2.25
CA MET A 76 7.81 -5.11 -2.00
C MET A 76 6.91 -5.70 -0.91
N LYS A 77 6.69 -7.01 -0.93
CA LYS A 77 5.95 -7.74 0.11
C LYS A 77 6.61 -7.58 1.46
N ASP A 78 7.90 -7.87 1.57
CA ASP A 78 8.62 -7.79 2.85
C ASP A 78 8.54 -6.38 3.44
N TRP A 79 8.74 -5.36 2.60
CA TRP A 79 8.56 -3.97 3.00
C TRP A 79 7.12 -3.65 3.45
N ALA A 80 6.11 -4.17 2.74
CA ALA A 80 4.72 -3.93 3.09
C ALA A 80 4.36 -4.60 4.44
N ILE A 81 4.82 -5.82 4.68
CA ILE A 81 4.61 -6.56 5.93
C ILE A 81 5.31 -5.85 7.10
N GLU A 82 6.53 -5.33 6.91
CA GLU A 82 7.22 -4.49 7.91
C GLU A 82 6.41 -3.24 8.29
N ASN A 83 5.58 -2.74 7.37
CA ASN A 83 4.67 -1.61 7.60
C ASN A 83 3.27 -2.04 8.08
N GLY A 84 3.07 -3.32 8.38
CA GLY A 84 1.82 -3.87 8.93
C GLY A 84 0.79 -4.29 7.88
N ALA A 85 1.16 -4.38 6.61
CA ALA A 85 0.26 -4.89 5.57
C ALA A 85 0.06 -6.41 5.71
N THR A 86 -1.17 -6.85 5.48
CA THR A 86 -1.57 -8.27 5.53
C THR A 86 -2.14 -8.79 4.21
N HIS A 87 -2.50 -7.87 3.32
CA HIS A 87 -3.13 -8.15 2.04
C HIS A 87 -2.49 -7.27 0.95
N TYR A 88 -2.55 -7.74 -0.28
CA TYR A 88 -2.29 -6.95 -1.48
C TYR A 88 -3.55 -6.87 -2.34
N ALA A 89 -3.57 -5.88 -3.24
CA ALA A 89 -4.65 -5.71 -4.20
C ALA A 89 -4.11 -5.08 -5.49
N HIS A 90 -4.64 -5.52 -6.62
CA HIS A 90 -4.47 -4.81 -7.88
C HIS A 90 -5.39 -3.58 -7.86
N TRP A 91 -4.83 -2.41 -7.56
CA TRP A 91 -5.59 -1.17 -7.54
C TRP A 91 -5.66 -0.56 -8.94
N PHE A 92 -6.86 -0.50 -9.52
CA PHE A 92 -7.13 0.12 -10.80
C PHE A 92 -8.54 0.72 -10.83
N GLN A 93 -8.77 1.69 -11.72
CA GLN A 93 -10.08 2.32 -11.88
C GLN A 93 -10.73 1.82 -13.19
N PRO A 94 -11.71 0.90 -13.13
CA PRO A 94 -12.39 0.42 -14.32
C PRO A 94 -13.34 1.47 -14.90
N MET A 95 -13.58 1.40 -16.22
CA MET A 95 -14.50 2.31 -16.94
C MET A 95 -16.00 2.02 -16.67
N THR A 96 -16.32 1.15 -15.72
CA THR A 96 -17.68 0.72 -15.39
C THR A 96 -18.40 1.65 -14.43
N GLY A 97 -17.73 2.69 -13.92
CA GLY A 97 -18.31 3.63 -12.94
C GLY A 97 -18.48 3.04 -11.53
N LEU A 98 -18.03 1.80 -11.29
CA LEU A 98 -18.03 1.12 -10.01
C LEU A 98 -16.61 0.73 -9.62
N THR A 99 -16.26 0.78 -8.34
CA THR A 99 -14.97 0.31 -7.85
C THR A 99 -14.99 -1.21 -7.70
N ALA A 100 -14.11 -1.91 -8.41
CA ALA A 100 -13.84 -3.32 -8.18
C ALA A 100 -12.50 -3.44 -7.45
N GLN A 101 -12.50 -4.05 -6.27
CA GLN A 101 -11.28 -4.32 -5.52
C GLN A 101 -11.34 -5.77 -5.02
N LYS A 102 -10.24 -6.50 -5.21
CA LYS A 102 -10.02 -7.82 -4.62
C LYS A 102 -8.83 -7.70 -3.67
N HIS A 103 -9.01 -8.13 -2.43
CA HIS A 103 -7.96 -8.18 -1.43
C HIS A 103 -7.53 -9.64 -1.30
N ASP A 104 -6.28 -9.90 -1.62
CA ASP A 104 -5.66 -11.21 -1.51
C ASP A 104 -4.67 -11.17 -0.34
N ALA A 105 -4.78 -12.12 0.59
CA ALA A 105 -3.89 -12.19 1.74
C ALA A 105 -2.52 -12.73 1.31
N PHE A 106 -1.44 -12.31 1.96
CA PHE A 106 -0.12 -12.92 1.75
C PHE A 106 -0.02 -14.35 2.29
N VAL A 107 -0.99 -14.80 3.09
CA VAL A 107 -0.94 -16.12 3.74
C VAL A 107 -1.42 -17.22 2.81
N GLU A 108 -0.56 -18.22 2.61
CA GLU A 108 -0.88 -19.45 1.88
C GLU A 108 -0.74 -20.68 2.79
N PRO A 109 -1.75 -21.56 2.85
CA PRO A 109 -1.67 -22.81 3.61
C PRO A 109 -0.75 -23.81 2.90
N THR A 110 0.14 -24.46 3.64
CA THR A 110 0.99 -25.54 3.14
C THR A 110 0.29 -26.90 3.28
N SER A 111 0.73 -27.89 2.49
CA SER A 111 0.23 -29.28 2.55
C SER A 111 0.33 -29.91 3.94
N ASP A 112 1.25 -29.41 4.76
CA ASP A 112 1.58 -29.96 6.08
C ASP A 112 0.73 -29.34 7.20
N GLY A 113 -0.27 -28.51 6.84
CA GLY A 113 -1.17 -27.84 7.78
C GLY A 113 -0.58 -26.60 8.44
N MET A 114 0.57 -26.12 7.97
CA MET A 114 1.17 -24.85 8.38
C MET A 114 0.77 -23.74 7.40
N ALA A 115 1.18 -22.49 7.66
CA ALA A 115 0.93 -21.38 6.76
C ALA A 115 2.24 -20.61 6.52
N ILE A 116 2.46 -20.19 5.29
CA ILE A 116 3.59 -19.35 4.87
C ILE A 116 3.07 -18.02 4.33
N CYS A 117 3.88 -16.97 4.41
CA CYS A 117 3.56 -15.68 3.79
C CYS A 117 4.31 -15.57 2.46
N GLU A 118 3.62 -15.80 1.35
CA GLU A 118 4.16 -15.71 -0.01
C GLU A 118 3.72 -14.44 -0.73
#